data_AF-A0A5N6C2Z3-F1
#
_entry.id   AF-A0A5N6C2Z3-F1
#
_cell.length_a   1.000
_cell.length_b   1.000
_cell.length_c   1.000
_cell.angle_alpha   90.00
_cell.angle_beta   90.00
_cell.angle_gamma   90.00
#
_symmetry.space_group_name_H-M   'P 1'
#
loop_
_entity.id
_entity.type
_entity.pdbx_description
1 polymer ?
#
loop_
_entity_poly.entity_id
_entity_poly.type
_entity_poly.pdbx_seq_one_letter_code
_entity_poly.pdbx_strand_id
1 'polypeptide(L)'
;MVRIGLFLGFLLVPILEIWILIRVGSAIGGWETVALLIADSILGAWLVRREGRRAWAALRTAIESGRMPDRELTDGALIVAGGALLLAPGFLTDVFGFFMILPFTRPIARRWLSWFLGRRVRSLAARSPYAPLFERTAGFDEGAGFGGAGGFGGPAGANRGRVVHGEVIDDD
;
A
#
# COMPACT_ATOMS: atom_id res chain seq x y z
N MET A 1 18.36 11.30 9.09
CA MET A 1 17.90 11.83 7.78
C MET A 1 16.38 11.79 7.64
N VAL A 2 15.72 10.63 7.74
CA VAL A 2 14.25 10.55 7.51
C VAL A 2 13.40 11.36 8.50
N ARG A 3 13.84 11.47 9.76
CA ARG A 3 13.17 12.31 10.78
C ARG A 3 13.16 13.81 10.40
N ILE A 4 14.27 14.30 9.85
CA ILE A 4 14.44 15.69 9.41
C ILE A 4 13.59 15.95 8.15
N GLY A 5 13.55 14.98 7.23
CA GLY A 5 12.70 15.09 6.03
C GLY A 5 11.21 15.18 6.35
N LEU A 6 10.71 14.39 7.33
CA LEU A 6 9.32 14.48 7.79
C LEU A 6 9.01 15.84 8.43
N PHE A 7 9.93 16.35 9.25
CA PHE A 7 9.77 17.67 9.88
C PHE A 7 9.73 18.80 8.85
N LEU A 8 10.64 18.79 7.87
CA LEU A 8 10.65 19.74 6.75
C LEU A 8 9.36 19.66 5.94
N GLY A 9 8.89 18.46 5.60
CA GLY A 9 7.63 18.30 4.87
C GLY A 9 6.43 18.85 5.65
N PHE A 10 6.33 18.52 6.93
CA PHE A 10 5.27 19.02 7.81
C PHE A 10 5.26 20.54 7.95
N LEU A 11 6.43 21.20 7.87
CA LEU A 11 6.53 22.65 7.94
C LEU A 11 6.28 23.33 6.58
N LEU A 12 6.89 22.81 5.51
CA LEU A 12 6.86 23.43 4.18
C LEU A 12 5.48 23.30 3.51
N VAL A 13 4.79 22.17 3.68
CA VAL A 13 3.50 21.94 3.05
C VAL A 13 2.46 22.98 3.51
N PRO A 14 2.21 23.20 4.82
CA PRO A 14 1.27 24.23 5.27
C PRO A 14 1.67 25.66 4.85
N ILE A 15 2.97 25.97 4.83
CA ILE A 15 3.44 27.29 4.38
C ILE A 15 3.07 27.52 2.91
N LEU A 16 3.33 26.52 2.07
CA LEU A 16 2.99 26.58 0.65
C LEU A 16 1.47 26.65 0.45
N GLU A 17 0.71 25.95 1.28
CA GLU A 17 -0.76 25.97 1.27
C GLU A 17 -1.32 27.36 1.54
N ILE A 18 -0.84 28.01 2.60
CA ILE A 18 -1.24 29.38 2.95
C ILE A 18 -0.86 30.34 1.83
N TRP A 19 0.32 30.17 1.23
CA TRP A 19 0.75 31.00 0.10
C TRP A 19 -0.18 30.87 -1.11
N ILE A 20 -0.58 29.64 -1.48
CA ILE A 20 -1.52 29.38 -2.57
C ILE A 20 -2.90 29.96 -2.24
N LEU A 21 -3.40 29.74 -1.03
CA LEU A 21 -4.68 30.26 -0.56
C LEU A 21 -4.75 31.79 -0.66
N ILE A 22 -3.69 32.49 -0.25
CA ILE A 22 -3.62 33.95 -0.37
C ILE A 22 -3.62 34.37 -1.84
N ARG A 23 -2.86 33.67 -2.71
CA ARG A 23 -2.80 33.98 -4.15
C ARG A 23 -4.15 33.78 -4.82
N VAL A 24 -4.83 32.66 -4.56
CA VAL A 24 -6.18 32.38 -5.08
C VAL A 24 -7.18 33.39 -4.52
N GLY A 25 -7.18 33.63 -3.21
CA GLY A 25 -8.02 34.64 -2.55
C GLY A 25 -7.86 36.03 -3.14
N SER A 26 -6.63 36.42 -3.50
CA SER A 26 -6.36 37.71 -4.16
C SER A 26 -6.82 37.78 -5.62
N ALA A 27 -6.94 36.64 -6.30
CA ALA A 27 -7.30 36.57 -7.71
C ALA A 27 -8.82 36.49 -7.95
N ILE A 28 -9.54 35.72 -7.13
CA ILE A 28 -10.98 35.46 -7.30
C ILE A 28 -11.85 35.98 -6.15
N GLY A 29 -11.25 36.42 -5.05
CA GLY A 29 -11.96 36.89 -3.85
C GLY A 29 -12.02 35.84 -2.74
N GLY A 30 -12.07 36.31 -1.49
CA GLY A 30 -12.05 35.45 -0.30
C GLY A 30 -13.27 34.54 -0.20
N TRP A 31 -14.46 35.05 -0.50
CA TRP A 31 -15.70 34.27 -0.42
C TRP A 31 -15.74 33.15 -1.46
N GLU A 32 -15.34 33.44 -2.70
CA GLU A 32 -15.24 32.45 -3.77
C GLU A 32 -14.20 31.37 -3.45
N THR A 33 -13.08 31.75 -2.82
CA THR A 33 -12.06 30.81 -2.36
C THR A 33 -12.60 29.86 -1.30
N VAL A 34 -13.37 30.38 -0.33
CA VAL A 34 -14.04 29.55 0.68
C VAL A 34 -15.06 28.62 0.03
N ALA A 35 -15.86 29.11 -0.92
CA ALA A 35 -16.82 28.29 -1.65
C ALA A 35 -16.13 27.15 -2.43
N LEU A 36 -14.99 27.43 -3.08
CA LEU A 36 -14.17 26.42 -3.75
C LEU A 36 -13.65 25.36 -2.77
N LEU A 37 -13.11 25.76 -1.62
CA LEU A 37 -12.63 24.81 -0.61
C LEU A 37 -13.75 23.90 -0.09
N ILE A 38 -14.95 24.45 0.12
CA ILE A 38 -16.12 23.67 0.54
C ILE A 38 -16.53 22.70 -0.58
N ALA A 39 -16.62 23.18 -1.82
CA ALA A 39 -16.97 22.35 -2.98
C ALA A 39 -15.97 21.20 -3.16
N ASP A 40 -14.69 21.49 -3.03
CA ASP A 40 -13.61 20.52 -3.14
C ASP A 40 -13.65 19.48 -2.01
N SER A 41 -13.86 19.93 -0.76
CA SER A 41 -14.05 19.04 0.39
C SER A 41 -15.24 18.08 0.20
N ILE A 42 -16.35 18.57 -0.34
CA ILE A 42 -17.53 17.75 -0.68
C ILE A 42 -17.16 16.73 -1.76
N LEU A 43 -16.44 17.15 -2.79
CA LEU A 43 -16.01 16.29 -3.90
C LEU A 43 -15.04 15.21 -3.41
N GLY A 44 -14.09 15.57 -2.56
CA GLY A 44 -13.18 14.67 -1.87
C GLY A 44 -13.90 13.64 -1.01
N ALA A 45 -14.81 14.09 -0.13
CA ALA A 45 -15.62 13.20 0.71
C ALA A 45 -16.48 12.24 -0.13
N TRP A 46 -17.07 12.72 -1.22
CA TRP A 46 -17.83 11.90 -2.15
C TRP A 46 -16.95 10.84 -2.82
N LEU A 47 -15.74 11.20 -3.25
CA LEU A 47 -14.81 10.30 -3.90
C LEU A 47 -14.30 9.21 -2.93
N VAL A 48 -13.93 9.59 -1.70
CA VAL A 48 -13.56 8.64 -0.62
C VAL A 48 -14.70 7.67 -0.37
N ARG A 49 -15.96 8.15 -0.29
CA ARG A 49 -17.13 7.30 -0.07
C ARG A 49 -17.43 6.37 -1.25
N ARG A 50 -17.12 6.79 -2.48
CA ARG A 50 -17.28 5.98 -3.69
C ARG A 50 -16.21 4.90 -3.79
N GLU A 51 -14.94 5.28 -3.75
CA GLU A 51 -13.81 4.36 -3.90
C GLU A 51 -13.61 3.48 -2.65
N GLY A 52 -13.86 4.02 -1.46
CA GLY A 52 -13.80 3.27 -0.20
C GLY A 52 -14.78 2.10 -0.17
N ARG A 53 -16.03 2.31 -0.64
CA ARG A 53 -17.01 1.22 -0.76
C ARG A 53 -16.57 0.15 -1.75
N ARG A 54 -15.98 0.54 -2.89
CA ARG A 54 -15.46 -0.40 -3.89
C ARG A 54 -14.31 -1.24 -3.33
N ALA A 55 -13.34 -0.59 -2.68
CA ALA A 55 -12.21 -1.28 -2.07
C ALA A 55 -12.65 -2.22 -0.94
N TRP A 56 -13.62 -1.79 -0.12
CA TRP A 56 -14.17 -2.63 0.94
C TRP A 56 -14.92 -3.86 0.40
N ALA A 57 -15.72 -3.68 -0.66
CA ALA A 57 -16.40 -4.80 -1.31
C ALA A 57 -15.39 -5.79 -1.92
N ALA A 58 -14.37 -5.30 -2.61
CA ALA A 58 -13.32 -6.14 -3.20
C ALA A 58 -12.53 -6.92 -2.12
N LEU A 59 -12.17 -6.24 -1.02
CA LEU A 59 -11.51 -6.87 0.13
C LEU A 59 -12.37 -7.99 0.72
N ARG A 60 -13.66 -7.72 0.95
CA ARG A 60 -14.60 -8.72 1.46
C ARG A 60 -14.68 -9.94 0.54
N THR A 61 -14.86 -9.73 -0.76
CA THR A 61 -14.90 -10.82 -1.75
C THR A 61 -13.60 -11.62 -1.77
N ALA A 62 -12.43 -10.98 -1.63
CA ALA A 62 -11.15 -11.67 -1.58
C ALA A 62 -11.04 -12.59 -0.35
N ILE A 63 -11.43 -12.08 0.83
CA ILE A 63 -11.46 -12.85 2.09
C ILE A 63 -12.45 -14.02 2.00
N GLU A 64 -13.67 -13.77 1.53
CA GLU A 64 -14.71 -14.81 1.37
C GLU A 64 -14.27 -15.90 0.38
N SER A 65 -13.49 -15.53 -0.64
CA SER A 65 -12.93 -16.48 -1.61
C SER A 65 -11.65 -17.21 -1.12
N GLY A 66 -11.20 -16.97 0.11
CA GLY A 66 -9.98 -17.57 0.66
C GLY A 66 -8.68 -17.13 -0.02
N ARG A 67 -8.70 -16.04 -0.80
CA ARG A 67 -7.52 -15.49 -1.48
C ARG A 67 -6.84 -14.41 -0.64
N MET A 68 -5.50 -14.35 -0.67
CA MET A 68 -4.74 -13.27 -0.03
C MET A 68 -5.04 -11.90 -0.70
N PRO A 69 -5.55 -10.90 0.04
CA PRO A 69 -6.04 -9.63 -0.53
C PRO A 69 -4.97 -8.53 -0.63
N ASP A 70 -3.77 -8.83 -1.13
CA ASP A 70 -2.64 -7.88 -1.11
C ASP A 70 -2.94 -6.59 -1.88
N ARG A 71 -3.67 -6.71 -3.00
CA ARG A 71 -4.03 -5.59 -3.88
C ARG A 71 -5.10 -4.72 -3.24
N GLU A 72 -6.10 -5.35 -2.65
CA GLU A 72 -7.25 -4.72 -2.03
C GLU A 72 -6.84 -3.98 -0.75
N LEU A 73 -5.90 -4.53 0.03
CA LEU A 73 -5.30 -3.88 1.19
C LEU A 73 -4.50 -2.63 0.79
N THR A 74 -3.68 -2.74 -0.27
CA THR A 74 -2.93 -1.59 -0.79
C THR A 74 -3.86 -0.49 -1.28
N ASP A 75 -4.91 -0.86 -2.01
CA ASP A 75 -5.88 0.07 -2.54
C ASP A 75 -6.70 0.74 -1.43
N GLY A 76 -7.09 0.00 -0.39
CA GLY A 76 -7.71 0.54 0.81
C GLY A 76 -6.80 1.53 1.55
N ALA A 77 -5.52 1.20 1.71
CA ALA A 77 -4.54 2.09 2.34
C ALA A 77 -4.35 3.41 1.56
N LEU A 78 -4.32 3.34 0.22
CA LEU A 78 -4.26 4.53 -0.63
C LEU A 78 -5.50 5.43 -0.47
N ILE A 79 -6.70 4.84 -0.39
CA ILE A 79 -7.94 5.60 -0.19
C ILE A 79 -7.97 6.26 1.18
N VAL A 80 -7.57 5.55 2.24
CA VAL A 80 -7.52 6.12 3.61
C VAL A 80 -6.51 7.25 3.69
N ALA A 81 -5.31 7.05 3.14
CA ALA A 81 -4.28 8.07 3.15
C ALA A 81 -4.67 9.29 2.30
N GLY A 82 -5.24 9.09 1.11
CA GLY A 82 -5.74 10.19 0.27
C GLY A 82 -6.93 10.92 0.89
N GLY A 83 -7.83 10.20 1.56
CA GLY A 83 -8.96 10.78 2.28
C GLY A 83 -8.54 11.56 3.54
N ALA A 84 -7.51 11.09 4.25
CA ALA A 84 -6.91 11.84 5.35
C ALA A 84 -6.23 13.13 4.87
N LEU A 85 -5.64 13.11 3.67
CA LEU A 85 -5.06 14.29 3.02
C LEU A 85 -6.14 15.32 2.68
N LEU A 86 -7.25 14.89 2.04
CA LEU A 86 -8.40 15.75 1.71
C LEU A 86 -9.17 16.30 2.92
N LEU A 87 -8.93 15.75 4.11
CA LEU A 87 -9.56 16.20 5.35
C LEU A 87 -8.96 17.52 5.86
N ALA A 88 -7.72 17.84 5.45
CA ALA A 88 -7.08 19.12 5.71
C ALA A 88 -7.22 19.99 4.45
N PRO A 89 -8.23 20.89 4.39
CA PRO A 89 -8.53 21.64 3.17
C PRO A 89 -7.38 22.58 2.84
N GLY A 90 -6.82 22.41 1.65
CA GLY A 90 -5.65 23.13 1.22
C GLY A 90 -5.28 22.68 -0.17
N PHE A 91 -5.84 23.31 -1.20
CA PHE A 91 -5.55 23.17 -2.64
C PHE A 91 -4.37 22.26 -3.04
N LEU A 92 -3.17 22.58 -2.53
CA LEU A 92 -1.98 21.72 -2.43
C LEU A 92 -2.26 20.24 -2.19
N THR A 93 -2.57 20.02 -0.93
CA THR A 93 -2.91 18.77 -0.26
C THR A 93 -4.10 18.07 -0.94
N ASP A 94 -5.08 18.83 -1.45
CA ASP A 94 -6.25 18.31 -2.14
C ASP A 94 -5.90 17.65 -3.48
N VAL A 95 -5.04 18.29 -4.29
CA VAL A 95 -4.55 17.70 -5.55
C VAL A 95 -3.83 16.37 -5.31
N PHE A 96 -3.01 16.31 -4.26
CA PHE A 96 -2.34 15.06 -3.88
C PHE A 96 -3.32 14.01 -3.36
N GLY A 97 -4.33 14.42 -2.59
CA GLY A 97 -5.39 13.56 -2.08
C GLY A 97 -6.22 12.94 -3.21
N PHE A 98 -6.65 13.75 -4.18
CA PHE A 98 -7.31 13.25 -5.40
C PHE A 98 -6.41 12.32 -6.19
N PHE A 99 -5.13 12.68 -6.37
CA PHE A 99 -4.17 11.84 -7.08
C PHE A 99 -4.00 10.48 -6.42
N MET A 100 -4.07 10.37 -5.09
CA MET A 100 -4.02 9.07 -4.40
C MET A 100 -5.29 8.24 -4.57
N ILE A 101 -6.47 8.87 -4.65
CA ILE A 101 -7.75 8.16 -4.69
C ILE A 101 -8.16 7.77 -6.13
N LEU A 102 -7.79 8.58 -7.12
CA LEU A 102 -8.19 8.38 -8.52
C LEU A 102 -7.72 7.00 -9.04
N PRO A 103 -8.62 6.21 -9.66
CA PRO A 103 -8.27 4.87 -10.15
C PRO A 103 -7.27 4.89 -11.31
N PHE A 104 -7.22 5.97 -12.08
CA PHE A 104 -6.31 6.13 -13.23
C PHE A 104 -4.85 6.29 -12.83
N THR A 105 -4.59 6.77 -11.61
CA THR A 105 -3.25 7.01 -11.06
C THR A 105 -2.75 5.83 -10.23
N ARG A 106 -3.58 4.81 -9.97
CA ARG A 106 -3.23 3.59 -9.22
C ARG A 106 -1.94 2.89 -9.66
N PRO A 107 -1.62 2.69 -10.96
CA PRO A 107 -0.36 2.05 -11.34
C PRO A 107 0.87 2.94 -11.03
N ILE A 108 0.72 4.26 -11.10
CA ILE A 108 1.80 5.23 -10.79
C ILE A 108 1.96 5.38 -9.27
N ALA A 109 0.84 5.53 -8.55
CA ALA A 109 0.79 5.57 -7.10
C ALA A 109 1.34 4.30 -6.47
N ARG A 110 1.03 3.11 -7.01
CA ARG A 110 1.64 1.83 -6.57
C ARG A 110 3.14 1.81 -6.77
N ARG A 111 3.66 2.38 -7.87
CA ARG A 111 5.11 2.41 -8.15
C ARG A 111 5.85 3.33 -7.19
N TRP A 112 5.26 4.49 -6.86
CA TRP A 112 5.76 5.38 -5.83
C TRP A 112 5.66 4.78 -4.42
N LEU A 113 4.51 4.19 -4.08
CA LEU A 113 4.29 3.56 -2.78
C LEU A 113 5.24 2.37 -2.57
N SER A 114 5.41 1.48 -3.56
CA SER A 114 6.37 0.38 -3.47
C SER A 114 7.83 0.84 -3.38
N TRP A 115 8.18 1.97 -4.01
CA TRP A 115 9.50 2.60 -3.82
C TRP A 115 9.69 3.17 -2.41
N PHE A 116 8.64 3.77 -1.82
CA PHE A 116 8.68 4.37 -0.48
C PHE A 116 8.56 3.33 0.65
N LEU A 117 7.60 2.39 0.55
CA LEU A 117 7.37 1.28 1.47
C LEU A 117 8.42 0.17 1.32
N GLY A 118 8.94 -0.10 0.12
CA GLY A 118 9.93 -1.16 -0.10
C GLY A 118 11.22 -0.98 0.70
N ARG A 119 11.53 0.25 1.12
CA ARG A 119 12.66 0.58 2.01
C ARG A 119 12.34 0.46 3.51
N ARG A 120 11.07 0.48 3.90
CA ARG A 120 10.60 0.45 5.30
C ARG A 120 10.01 -0.91 5.71
N VAL A 121 9.24 -1.54 4.82
CA VAL A 121 8.62 -2.85 5.05
C VAL A 121 9.67 -3.94 5.20
N ARG A 122 10.79 -3.88 4.45
CA ARG A 122 11.93 -4.79 4.63
C ARG A 122 12.53 -4.73 6.05
N SER A 123 12.48 -3.57 6.70
CA SER A 123 12.96 -3.40 8.07
C SER A 123 11.95 -3.77 9.16
N LEU A 124 10.65 -3.83 8.82
CA LEU A 124 9.57 -4.24 9.74
C LEU A 124 9.27 -5.74 9.63
N ALA A 125 9.31 -6.31 8.43
CA ALA A 125 9.24 -7.75 8.21
C ALA A 125 10.41 -8.48 8.90
N ALA A 126 11.61 -7.90 8.85
CA ALA A 126 12.78 -8.41 9.57
C ALA A 126 12.70 -8.25 11.11
N ARG A 127 11.73 -7.50 11.63
CA ARG A 127 11.53 -7.26 13.07
C ARG A 127 10.22 -7.84 13.61
N SER A 128 9.46 -8.54 12.78
CA SER A 128 8.21 -9.16 13.19
C SER A 128 8.49 -10.41 14.03
N PRO A 129 7.96 -10.51 15.26
CA PRO A 129 8.04 -11.72 16.10
C PRO A 129 7.38 -12.96 15.46
N TYR A 130 6.65 -12.79 14.36
CA TYR A 130 5.91 -13.84 13.66
C TYR A 130 6.64 -14.37 12.41
N ALA A 131 7.85 -13.86 12.09
CA ALA A 131 8.68 -14.37 11.01
C ALA A 131 8.89 -15.91 11.04
N PRO A 132 9.20 -16.54 12.19
CA PRO A 132 9.41 -17.99 12.23
C PRO A 132 8.12 -18.82 12.09
N LEU A 133 6.94 -18.20 12.20
CA LEU A 133 5.65 -18.88 11.96
C LEU A 133 5.30 -18.91 10.47
N PHE A 134 5.66 -17.86 9.73
CA PHE A 134 5.56 -17.83 8.28
C PHE A 134 6.53 -18.83 7.63
N GLU A 135 7.73 -18.97 8.18
CA GLU A 135 8.74 -19.95 7.73
C GLU A 135 8.29 -21.41 7.94
N ARG A 136 7.50 -21.67 8.99
CA ARG A 136 7.01 -23.03 9.30
C ARG A 136 5.75 -23.42 8.54
N THR A 137 4.93 -22.45 8.14
CA THR A 137 3.69 -22.70 7.38
C THR A 137 3.90 -22.59 5.87
N ALA A 138 4.84 -21.73 5.45
CA ALA A 138 5.26 -21.64 4.07
C ALA A 138 6.50 -22.52 3.92
N GLY A 139 6.29 -23.81 3.62
CA GLY A 139 7.32 -24.69 3.09
C GLY A 139 7.79 -24.20 1.71
N PHE A 140 8.39 -23.01 1.67
CA PHE A 140 9.21 -22.57 0.57
C PHE A 140 10.57 -23.18 0.80
N ASP A 141 10.82 -24.23 0.03
CA ASP A 141 12.15 -24.74 -0.25
C ASP A 141 13.11 -23.57 -0.48
N GLU A 142 14.09 -23.47 0.40
CA GLU A 142 15.13 -22.46 0.42
C GLU A 142 16.06 -22.71 -0.77
N GLY A 143 15.62 -22.34 -1.97
CA GLY A 143 16.35 -22.62 -3.20
C GLY A 143 15.94 -21.85 -4.46
N ALA A 144 14.82 -21.13 -4.47
CA ALA A 144 14.40 -20.36 -5.65
C ALA A 144 14.81 -18.88 -5.54
N GLY A 145 16.09 -18.63 -5.85
CA GLY A 145 16.67 -17.29 -5.92
C GLY A 145 16.02 -16.40 -6.99
N PHE A 146 15.84 -15.13 -6.65
CA PHE A 146 15.56 -14.07 -7.62
C PHE A 146 16.89 -13.60 -8.23
N GLY A 147 17.20 -14.07 -9.44
CA GLY A 147 18.16 -13.45 -10.36
C GLY A 147 19.34 -14.33 -10.78
N GLY A 148 19.50 -14.52 -12.09
CA GLY A 148 20.73 -15.06 -12.68
C GLY A 148 20.52 -15.62 -14.07
N ALA A 149 20.98 -14.90 -15.08
CA ALA A 149 21.00 -15.34 -16.47
C ALA A 149 21.98 -16.50 -16.70
N GLY A 150 21.64 -17.39 -17.65
CA GLY A 150 22.58 -18.21 -18.41
C GLY A 150 22.84 -19.63 -17.90
N GLY A 151 22.92 -20.59 -18.82
CA GLY A 151 23.72 -21.80 -18.64
C GLY A 151 23.02 -23.15 -18.86
N PHE A 152 23.44 -23.83 -19.92
CA PHE A 152 23.18 -25.22 -20.32
C PHE A 152 23.40 -26.30 -19.22
N GLY A 153 22.60 -27.38 -19.26
CA GLY A 153 23.10 -28.77 -19.36
C GLY A 153 23.35 -29.65 -18.11
N GLY A 154 22.53 -30.71 -17.93
CA GLY A 154 22.94 -32.06 -17.48
C GLY A 154 23.19 -32.36 -15.99
N PRO A 155 23.38 -33.65 -15.57
CA PRO A 155 22.32 -34.45 -14.93
C PRO A 155 22.65 -35.06 -13.54
N ALA A 156 21.59 -35.61 -12.89
CA ALA A 156 21.53 -36.76 -11.97
C ALA A 156 22.48 -36.88 -10.74
N GLY A 157 21.88 -37.05 -9.55
CA GLY A 157 22.53 -37.58 -8.34
C GLY A 157 21.78 -37.16 -7.07
N ALA A 158 20.88 -37.99 -6.52
CA ALA A 158 21.17 -38.94 -5.44
C ALA A 158 21.15 -38.32 -4.02
N ASN A 159 19.96 -38.26 -3.39
CA ASN A 159 19.75 -38.70 -1.99
C ASN A 159 18.24 -38.70 -1.66
N ARG A 160 17.54 -39.84 -1.79
CA ARG A 160 16.22 -40.01 -1.15
C ARG A 160 16.45 -40.71 0.18
N GLY A 161 16.19 -39.99 1.27
CA GLY A 161 16.15 -40.54 2.61
C GLY A 161 15.17 -41.73 2.70
N ARG A 162 15.60 -42.77 3.41
CA ARG A 162 14.86 -44.02 3.62
C ARG A 162 13.59 -43.75 4.44
N VAL A 163 12.42 -44.02 3.87
CA VAL A 163 11.14 -44.07 4.60
C VAL A 163 10.82 -45.53 4.90
N VAL A 164 10.62 -45.85 6.18
CA VAL A 164 10.31 -47.20 6.67
C VAL A 164 8.79 -47.33 6.74
N HIS A 165 8.23 -48.35 6.09
CA HIS A 165 6.82 -48.72 6.25
C HIS A 165 6.67 -49.60 7.49
N GLY A 166 5.88 -49.13 8.46
CA GLY A 166 5.40 -49.94 9.59
C GLY A 166 4.02 -50.49 9.26
N GLU A 167 3.81 -51.77 9.55
CA GLU A 167 2.52 -52.45 9.47
C GLU A 167 1.76 -52.23 10.79
N VAL A 168 0.48 -51.89 10.71
CA VAL A 168 -0.41 -51.75 11.87
C VAL A 168 -1.05 -53.13 12.09
N ILE A 169 -0.68 -53.76 13.20
CA ILE A 169 -1.35 -54.98 13.67
C ILE A 169 -2.53 -54.50 14.51
N ASP A 170 -3.75 -54.71 14.00
CA ASP A 170 -4.96 -54.63 14.81
C ASP A 170 -5.09 -55.98 15.54
N ASP A 171 -5.02 -55.96 16.88
CA ASP A 171 -5.39 -57.11 17.71
C ASP A 171 -6.92 -57.10 17.86
N ASP A 172 -7.56 -58.18 17.38
CA ASP A 172 -9.01 -58.45 17.47
C ASP A 172 -9.56 -58.47 18.92
#